data_AF-A0A6M5UE33-F1
#
_entry.id   AF-A0A6M5UE33-F1
#
_cell.length_a   1.000
_cell.length_b   1.000
_cell.length_c   1.000
_cell.angle_alpha   90.00
_cell.angle_beta   90.00
_cell.angle_gamma   90.00
#
_symmetry.space_group_name_H-M   'P 1'
#
loop_
_entity.id
_entity.type
_entity.pdbx_description
1 polymer ?
#
loop_
_entity_poly.entity_id
_entity_poly.type
_entity_poly.pdbx_seq_one_letter_code
_entity_poly.pdbx_strand_id
1 'polypeptide(L)'
;MSTTTDPRAVVSRVEMLVQMGRPERALDEIDDALASVPDDPRLLVAAAWVRLRLQRSAEAVPLLEQVVGAQPAADGALHLLSIARQNTGDVPGARDAAARALELDPDDARYHLQLADTHLSGRVRGADRTLARERIASALELAPEDPGRLAQAARLWSRLGDDDRARALVRQGLAVAPEHEDLLYLDAALALDAGRSAKGYSGVLATNPEHAEAGYLLHLGVWQQVLRLVEMPVLLIGAVALVVTFSMGDAYVGSVPVWGIVVLLWTFVTAVRVLPVLLQVPRGLLRRTLRQTPLRGGTVVAVALGWAGVVAGLALLYVVRDAVAVRWVLVVLGVVLVVACVTSATLHAAMLVQGRDLGYLPPGATGAARIAALRGALRGAATRRTVVLGIVATVVAAIGPGALAREDARSVAALAAVAFVLPTVVGLWVAWRIAARQRAASDDRRPVGTGAAVRAGLGGAVLVVTTALLVLAGGAALAALPVAPNEHDADGRYVQEPKAPRDPDSDVQECTGRPVTRLACIQENNRIRQEEMLDRMEDMDVPSIDVPTFDVPTFDVPDLSDLPTLPDVQVPDAPVQPTP
;
A
#
# COMPACT_ATOMS: atom_id res chain seq x y z
N MET A 1 41.50 -14.45 43.17
CA MET A 1 42.60 -13.99 42.29
C MET A 1 42.09 -12.73 41.61
N SER A 2 42.60 -11.55 41.99
CA SER A 2 42.29 -10.31 41.28
C SER A 2 42.97 -10.38 39.92
N THR A 3 42.25 -10.79 38.89
CA THR A 3 42.68 -10.57 37.51
C THR A 3 42.83 -9.07 37.33
N THR A 4 44.06 -8.58 37.19
CA THR A 4 44.30 -7.23 36.70
C THR A 4 43.54 -7.08 35.39
N THR A 5 42.53 -6.21 35.38
CA THR A 5 41.74 -5.88 34.17
C THR A 5 42.70 -5.26 33.17
N ASP A 6 43.21 -6.04 32.22
CA ASP A 6 43.99 -5.51 31.10
C ASP A 6 43.01 -4.89 30.08
N PRO A 7 43.04 -3.55 29.89
CA PRO A 7 42.14 -2.87 28.96
C PRO A 7 42.15 -3.45 27.55
N ARG A 8 43.32 -3.89 27.05
CA ARG A 8 43.43 -4.44 25.70
C ARG A 8 42.71 -5.78 25.56
N ALA A 9 42.86 -6.64 26.57
CA ALA A 9 42.22 -7.95 26.60
C ALA A 9 40.70 -7.83 26.69
N VAL A 10 40.20 -6.85 27.46
CA VAL A 10 38.76 -6.55 27.54
C VAL A 10 38.25 -6.06 26.19
N VAL A 11 38.89 -5.06 25.58
CA VAL A 11 38.47 -4.52 24.28
C VAL A 11 38.38 -5.62 23.22
N SER A 12 39.40 -6.47 23.12
CA SER A 12 39.42 -7.58 22.16
C SER A 12 38.26 -8.56 22.38
N ARG A 13 37.93 -8.86 23.64
CA ARG A 13 36.82 -9.77 23.98
C ARG A 13 35.46 -9.14 23.69
N VAL A 14 35.31 -7.85 24.00
CA VAL A 14 34.13 -7.05 23.69
C VAL A 14 33.89 -7.01 22.17
N GLU A 15 34.93 -6.79 21.38
CA GLU A 15 34.86 -6.84 19.91
C GLU A 15 34.40 -8.21 19.40
N MET A 16 34.98 -9.30 19.94
CA MET A 16 34.54 -10.65 19.61
C MET A 16 33.09 -10.92 19.99
N LEU A 17 32.63 -10.47 21.17
CA LEU A 17 31.24 -10.63 21.60
C LEU A 17 30.27 -9.89 20.68
N VAL A 18 30.63 -8.68 20.24
CA VAL A 18 29.83 -7.93 19.26
C VAL A 18 29.81 -8.63 17.90
N GLN A 19 30.94 -9.16 17.44
CA GLN A 19 31.01 -9.94 16.20
C GLN A 19 30.18 -11.22 16.26
N MET A 20 30.06 -11.85 17.43
CA MET A 20 29.20 -13.01 17.66
C MET A 20 27.71 -12.64 17.78
N GLY A 21 27.32 -11.39 17.59
CA GLY A 21 25.93 -10.94 17.73
C GLY A 21 25.45 -10.86 19.18
N ARG A 22 26.37 -10.68 20.15
CA ARG A 22 26.06 -10.67 21.59
C ARG A 22 26.43 -9.32 22.26
N PRO A 23 25.95 -8.19 21.72
CA PRO A 23 26.36 -6.85 22.16
C PRO A 23 25.91 -6.51 23.59
N GLU A 24 24.85 -7.12 24.13
CA GLU A 24 24.42 -6.90 25.51
C GLU A 24 25.44 -7.46 26.51
N ARG A 25 25.98 -8.67 26.28
CA ARG A 25 27.06 -9.18 27.14
C ARG A 25 28.37 -8.41 26.95
N ALA A 26 28.59 -7.88 25.75
CA ALA A 26 29.71 -7.00 25.50
C ALA A 26 29.58 -5.70 26.31
N LEU A 27 28.35 -5.19 26.50
CA LEU A 27 28.06 -4.05 27.34
C LEU A 27 28.31 -4.35 28.83
N ASP A 28 27.82 -5.49 29.32
CA ASP A 28 28.06 -5.89 30.71
C ASP A 28 29.57 -5.97 31.02
N GLU A 29 30.33 -6.60 30.12
CA GLU A 29 31.78 -6.78 30.32
C GLU A 29 32.57 -5.46 30.24
N ILE A 30 32.22 -4.56 29.32
CA ILE A 30 32.91 -3.27 29.22
C ILE A 30 32.55 -2.33 30.37
N ASP A 31 31.33 -2.41 30.91
CA ASP A 31 30.90 -1.62 32.06
C ASP A 31 31.59 -2.09 33.36
N ASP A 32 31.74 -3.40 33.56
CA ASP A 32 32.54 -3.96 34.67
C ASP A 32 34.01 -3.51 34.59
N ALA A 33 34.58 -3.49 33.38
CA ALA A 33 35.94 -3.04 33.17
C ALA A 33 36.11 -1.54 33.45
N LEU A 34 35.18 -0.70 32.97
CA LEU A 34 35.15 0.74 33.26
C LEU A 34 34.96 1.03 34.75
N ALA A 35 34.23 0.21 35.49
CA ALA A 35 34.12 0.36 36.95
C ALA A 35 35.49 0.17 37.65
N SER A 36 36.37 -0.66 37.09
CA SER A 36 37.72 -0.88 37.61
C SER A 36 38.76 0.13 37.10
N VAL A 37 38.63 0.59 35.86
CA VAL A 37 39.57 1.53 35.20
C VAL A 37 38.75 2.58 34.41
N PRO A 38 38.22 3.62 35.09
CA PRO A 38 37.22 4.52 34.51
C PRO A 38 37.75 5.50 33.45
N ASP A 39 39.04 5.82 33.49
CA ASP A 39 39.65 6.84 32.62
C ASP A 39 40.51 6.26 31.49
N ASP A 40 40.50 4.94 31.27
CA ASP A 40 41.25 4.35 30.16
C ASP A 40 40.59 4.69 28.81
N PRO A 41 41.28 5.42 27.91
CA PRO A 41 40.69 5.88 26.65
C PRO A 41 40.23 4.75 25.73
N ARG A 42 40.87 3.56 25.79
CA ARG A 42 40.47 2.42 24.96
C ARG A 42 39.18 1.81 25.46
N LEU A 43 39.03 1.68 26.78
CA LEU A 43 37.78 1.20 27.38
C LEU A 43 36.64 2.18 27.10
N LEU A 44 36.88 3.50 27.21
CA LEU A 44 35.88 4.52 26.91
C LEU A 44 35.44 4.47 25.43
N VAL A 45 36.38 4.34 24.49
CA VAL A 45 36.07 4.20 23.05
C VAL A 45 35.30 2.91 22.77
N ALA A 46 35.72 1.78 23.33
CA ALA A 46 35.04 0.50 23.14
C ALA A 46 33.63 0.52 23.75
N ALA A 47 33.48 1.10 24.94
CA ALA A 47 32.19 1.28 25.61
C ALA A 47 31.24 2.15 24.80
N ALA A 48 31.74 3.24 24.21
CA ALA A 48 30.97 4.09 23.32
C ALA A 48 30.57 3.33 22.03
N TRP A 49 31.48 2.56 21.43
CA TRP A 49 31.20 1.76 20.25
C TRP A 49 30.11 0.70 20.51
N VAL A 50 30.19 -0.04 21.62
CA VAL A 50 29.13 -1.00 22.01
C VAL A 50 27.79 -0.30 22.21
N ARG A 51 27.77 0.85 22.89
CA ARG A 51 26.56 1.67 23.08
C ARG A 51 25.96 2.14 21.75
N LEU A 52 26.79 2.53 20.78
CA LEU A 52 26.33 2.86 19.42
C LEU A 52 25.70 1.66 18.71
N ARG A 53 26.30 0.47 18.83
CA ARG A 53 25.74 -0.78 18.27
C ARG A 53 24.37 -1.12 18.89
N LEU A 54 24.19 -0.82 20.18
CA LEU A 54 22.94 -0.99 20.91
C LEU A 54 21.94 0.17 20.72
N GLN A 55 22.20 1.10 19.79
CA GLN A 55 21.38 2.30 19.55
C GLN A 55 21.25 3.24 20.77
N ARG A 56 22.16 3.13 21.74
CA ARG A 56 22.26 3.98 22.93
C ARG A 56 23.20 5.17 22.70
N SER A 57 22.99 5.89 21.60
CA SER A 57 23.91 6.95 21.15
C SER A 57 24.06 8.10 22.15
N ALA A 58 23.01 8.41 22.93
CA ALA A 58 23.06 9.45 23.97
C ALA A 58 24.05 9.12 25.10
N GLU A 59 24.22 7.84 25.43
CA GLU A 59 25.18 7.40 26.45
C GLU A 59 26.62 7.37 25.91
N ALA A 60 26.79 7.25 24.58
CA ALA A 60 28.10 7.20 23.94
C ALA A 60 28.78 8.58 23.83
N VAL A 61 28.00 9.66 23.64
CA VAL A 61 28.50 11.03 23.50
C VAL A 61 29.44 11.46 24.63
N PRO A 62 29.06 11.39 25.93
CA PRO A 62 29.93 11.87 27.01
C PRO A 62 31.24 11.07 27.13
N LEU A 63 31.22 9.77 26.86
CA LEU A 63 32.42 8.93 26.88
C LEU A 63 33.41 9.35 25.79
N LEU A 64 32.91 9.66 24.59
CA LEU A 64 33.73 10.09 23.46
C LEU A 64 34.23 11.53 23.63
N GLU A 65 33.43 12.41 24.23
CA GLU A 65 33.85 13.76 24.59
C GLU A 65 34.99 13.76 25.62
N GLN A 66 34.94 12.86 26.61
CA GLN A 66 36.03 12.65 27.56
C GLN A 66 37.33 12.24 26.85
N VAL A 67 37.25 11.28 25.92
CA VAL A 67 38.41 10.82 25.15
C VAL A 67 38.98 11.93 24.27
N VAL A 68 38.14 12.65 23.51
CA VAL A 68 38.58 13.73 22.63
C VAL A 68 39.11 14.93 23.41
N GLY A 69 38.60 15.18 24.62
CA GLY A 69 39.12 16.19 25.53
C GLY A 69 40.53 15.86 26.04
N ALA A 70 40.79 14.60 26.39
CA ALA A 70 42.10 14.13 26.82
C ALA A 70 43.08 13.92 25.65
N GLN A 71 42.57 13.52 24.48
CA GLN A 71 43.34 13.19 23.28
C GLN A 71 42.71 13.85 22.04
N PRO A 72 43.02 15.14 21.77
CA PRO A 72 42.43 15.88 20.65
C PRO A 72 42.74 15.30 19.26
N ALA A 73 43.79 14.48 19.15
CA ALA A 73 44.23 13.80 17.94
C ALA A 73 43.72 12.34 17.81
N ALA A 74 42.76 11.92 18.64
CA ALA A 74 42.12 10.61 18.51
C ALA A 74 41.04 10.63 17.42
N ASP A 75 41.47 10.56 16.16
CA ASP A 75 40.65 10.52 14.94
C ASP A 75 39.53 9.44 14.99
N GLY A 76 39.84 8.23 15.48
CA GLY A 76 38.85 7.17 15.66
C GLY A 76 37.75 7.52 16.67
N ALA A 77 38.08 8.24 17.74
CA ALA A 77 37.11 8.72 18.71
C ALA A 77 36.28 9.89 18.14
N LEU A 78 36.89 10.79 17.37
CA LEU A 78 36.19 11.85 16.64
C LEU A 78 35.18 11.29 15.62
N HIS A 79 35.56 10.23 14.90
CA HIS A 79 34.66 9.54 13.98
C HIS A 79 33.45 8.93 14.70
N LEU A 80 33.66 8.21 15.81
CA LEU A 80 32.56 7.68 16.61
C LEU A 80 31.72 8.79 17.25
N LEU A 81 32.33 9.91 17.64
CA LEU A 81 31.64 11.08 18.18
C LEU A 81 30.73 11.71 17.13
N SER A 82 31.18 11.76 15.88
CA SER A 82 30.36 12.18 14.75
C SER A 82 29.10 11.32 14.63
N ILE A 83 29.26 9.99 14.63
CA ILE A 83 28.12 9.05 14.54
C ILE A 83 27.17 9.24 15.74
N ALA A 84 27.72 9.35 16.96
CA ALA A 84 26.93 9.50 18.17
C ALA A 84 26.09 10.79 18.14
N ARG A 85 26.70 11.92 17.80
CA ARG A 85 26.03 13.23 17.68
C ARG A 85 25.00 13.25 16.55
N GLN A 86 25.31 12.58 15.43
CA GLN A 86 24.36 12.44 14.33
C GLN A 86 23.10 11.69 14.76
N ASN A 87 23.26 10.57 15.47
CA ASN A 87 22.17 9.75 15.97
C ASN A 87 21.34 10.45 17.06
N THR A 88 21.93 11.37 17.83
CA THR A 88 21.20 12.18 18.83
C THR A 88 20.58 13.44 18.24
N GLY A 89 20.82 13.73 16.95
CA GLY A 89 20.24 14.86 16.21
C GLY A 89 21.10 16.13 16.23
N ASP A 90 22.27 16.12 16.87
CA ASP A 90 23.27 17.20 16.78
C ASP A 90 24.07 17.08 15.48
N VAL A 91 23.40 17.39 14.36
CA VAL A 91 24.00 17.36 13.01
C VAL A 91 25.18 18.33 12.88
N PRO A 92 25.13 19.57 13.41
CA PRO A 92 26.28 20.49 13.36
C PRO A 92 27.51 19.93 14.09
N GLY A 93 27.33 19.45 15.33
CA GLY A 93 28.44 18.87 16.10
C GLY A 93 28.95 17.54 15.52
N ALA A 94 28.09 16.79 14.82
CA ALA A 94 28.50 15.61 14.08
C ALA A 94 29.39 15.95 12.88
N ARG A 95 29.03 16.99 12.12
CA ARG A 95 29.82 17.44 10.96
C ARG A 95 31.19 17.95 11.41
N ASP A 96 31.26 18.73 12.49
CA ASP A 96 32.52 19.21 13.07
C ASP A 96 33.45 18.05 13.45
N ALA A 97 32.95 17.07 14.19
CA ALA A 97 33.73 15.91 14.58
C ALA A 97 34.21 15.07 13.37
N ALA A 98 33.39 14.90 12.33
CA ALA A 98 33.79 14.22 11.10
C ALA A 98 34.86 15.00 10.32
N ALA A 99 34.73 16.33 10.23
CA ALA A 99 35.71 17.18 9.57
C ALA A 99 37.06 17.12 10.29
N ARG A 100 37.07 17.20 11.62
CA ARG A 100 38.29 17.05 12.42
C ARG A 100 38.94 15.67 12.29
N ALA A 101 38.15 14.60 12.24
CA ALA A 101 38.69 13.25 11.99
C ALA A 101 39.39 13.19 10.61
N LEU A 102 38.76 13.78 9.59
CA LEU A 102 39.31 13.87 8.24
C LEU A 102 40.55 14.77 8.14
N GLU A 103 40.64 15.84 8.94
CA GLU A 103 41.84 16.68 9.01
C GLU A 103 43.04 15.93 9.61
N LEU A 104 42.79 15.03 10.57
CA LEU A 104 43.83 14.21 11.20
C LEU A 104 44.32 13.08 10.28
N ASP A 105 43.40 12.47 9.53
CA ASP A 105 43.73 11.44 8.53
C ASP A 105 42.90 11.65 7.24
N PRO A 106 43.47 12.37 6.26
CA PRO A 106 42.80 12.65 4.98
C PRO A 106 42.57 11.42 4.10
N ASP A 107 43.30 10.33 4.34
CA ASP A 107 43.34 9.14 3.47
C ASP A 107 42.44 8.00 3.98
N ASP A 108 41.75 8.18 5.12
CA ASP A 108 40.75 7.20 5.56
C ASP A 108 39.38 7.44 4.91
N ALA A 109 38.98 6.51 4.05
CA ALA A 109 37.67 6.48 3.40
C ALA A 109 36.48 6.57 4.39
N ARG A 110 36.63 6.13 5.66
CA ARG A 110 35.58 6.20 6.70
C ARG A 110 35.18 7.63 6.95
N TYR A 111 36.17 8.52 7.04
CA TYR A 111 35.95 9.91 7.46
C TYR A 111 35.30 10.70 6.32
N HIS A 112 35.69 10.42 5.07
CA HIS A 112 34.96 10.93 3.90
C HIS A 112 33.50 10.47 3.88
N LEU A 113 33.22 9.17 4.08
CA LEU A 113 31.85 8.65 4.06
C LEU A 113 31.01 9.17 5.25
N GLN A 114 31.60 9.29 6.43
CA GLN A 114 30.93 9.86 7.59
C GLN A 114 30.62 11.34 7.37
N LEU A 115 31.57 12.11 6.82
CA LEU A 115 31.33 13.51 6.49
C LEU A 115 30.21 13.64 5.43
N ALA A 116 30.23 12.81 4.39
CA ALA A 116 29.14 12.74 3.41
C ALA A 116 27.78 12.45 4.07
N ASP A 117 27.74 11.51 5.01
CA ASP A 117 26.52 11.16 5.78
C ASP A 117 25.99 12.36 6.58
N THR A 118 26.88 13.08 7.27
CA THR A 118 26.49 14.28 8.03
C THR A 118 25.93 15.38 7.13
N HIS A 119 26.44 15.53 5.89
CA HIS A 119 25.86 16.45 4.91
C HIS A 119 24.45 16.04 4.44
N LEU A 120 24.17 14.73 4.42
CA LEU A 120 22.85 14.19 4.06
C LEU A 120 21.90 14.06 5.26
N SER A 121 22.28 14.60 6.41
CA SER A 121 21.48 14.53 7.64
C SER A 121 20.70 15.80 7.92
N GLY A 122 19.50 15.66 8.46
CA GLY A 122 18.61 16.78 8.74
C GLY A 122 18.08 17.44 7.46
N ARG A 123 18.08 18.78 7.43
CA ARG A 123 17.55 19.55 6.29
C ARG A 123 18.62 19.68 5.19
N VAL A 124 18.56 18.78 4.22
CA VAL A 124 19.54 18.71 3.12
C VAL A 124 19.34 19.85 2.12
N ARG A 125 20.37 20.67 1.91
CA ARG A 125 20.41 21.72 0.87
C ARG A 125 21.09 21.20 -0.40
N GLY A 126 20.90 21.89 -1.52
CA GLY A 126 21.55 21.54 -2.79
C GLY A 126 23.08 21.43 -2.67
N ALA A 127 23.71 22.42 -2.02
CA ALA A 127 25.16 22.44 -1.78
C ALA A 127 25.65 21.24 -0.94
N ASP A 128 24.88 20.84 0.08
CA ASP A 128 25.21 19.67 0.89
C ASP A 128 25.21 18.37 0.08
N ARG A 129 24.30 18.24 -0.89
CA ARG A 129 24.28 17.09 -1.80
C ARG A 129 25.51 17.06 -2.70
N THR A 130 26.03 18.22 -3.10
CA THR A 130 27.25 18.30 -3.93
C THR A 130 28.46 17.85 -3.12
N LEU A 131 28.64 18.41 -1.92
CA LEU A 131 29.71 18.02 -1.00
C LEU A 131 29.64 16.54 -0.62
N ALA A 132 28.45 16.00 -0.37
CA ALA A 132 28.29 14.57 -0.11
C ALA A 132 28.74 13.70 -1.29
N ARG A 133 28.44 14.09 -2.54
CA ARG A 133 28.88 13.35 -3.73
C ARG A 133 30.40 13.36 -3.89
N GLU A 134 31.03 14.51 -3.67
CA GLU A 134 32.49 14.65 -3.73
C GLU A 134 33.16 13.75 -2.69
N ARG A 135 32.66 13.76 -1.44
CA ARG A 135 33.20 12.92 -0.38
C ARG A 135 32.98 11.43 -0.61
N ILE A 136 31.83 11.02 -1.17
CA ILE A 136 31.63 9.63 -1.57
C ILE A 136 32.62 9.23 -2.67
N ALA A 137 32.90 10.11 -3.65
CA ALA A 137 33.86 9.84 -4.71
C ALA A 137 35.28 9.65 -4.14
N SER A 138 35.76 10.56 -3.28
CA SER A 138 37.07 10.42 -2.62
C SER A 138 37.18 9.13 -1.81
N ALA A 139 36.12 8.74 -1.09
CA ALA A 139 36.13 7.48 -0.35
C ALA A 139 36.26 6.24 -1.24
N LEU A 140 35.63 6.26 -2.42
CA LEU A 140 35.69 5.16 -3.40
C LEU A 140 37.04 5.12 -4.14
N GLU A 141 37.73 6.25 -4.28
CA GLU A 141 39.11 6.29 -4.79
C GLU A 141 40.10 5.67 -3.79
N LEU A 142 39.91 5.94 -2.49
CA LEU A 142 40.77 5.43 -1.42
C LEU A 142 40.54 3.94 -1.12
N ALA A 143 39.30 3.46 -1.22
CA ALA A 143 38.93 2.08 -0.90
C ALA A 143 37.96 1.47 -1.93
N PRO A 144 38.41 1.24 -3.19
CA PRO A 144 37.54 0.83 -4.29
C PRO A 144 36.97 -0.59 -4.15
N GLU A 145 37.61 -1.46 -3.37
CA GLU A 145 37.24 -2.88 -3.23
C GLU A 145 36.83 -3.26 -1.81
N ASP A 146 36.82 -2.32 -0.86
CA ASP A 146 36.38 -2.60 0.51
C ASP A 146 34.85 -2.78 0.55
N PRO A 147 34.33 -3.98 0.88
CA PRO A 147 32.89 -4.25 0.86
C PRO A 147 32.09 -3.37 1.82
N GLY A 148 32.67 -2.99 2.96
CA GLY A 148 32.04 -2.11 3.94
C GLY A 148 31.93 -0.67 3.43
N ARG A 149 32.97 -0.15 2.77
CA ARG A 149 32.94 1.18 2.14
C ARG A 149 32.00 1.22 0.94
N LEU A 150 31.99 0.16 0.12
CA LEU A 150 31.03 0.01 -0.97
C LEU A 150 29.58 0.00 -0.46
N ALA A 151 29.30 -0.71 0.64
CA ALA A 151 27.97 -0.74 1.26
C ALA A 151 27.55 0.65 1.80
N GLN A 152 28.44 1.33 2.50
CA GLN A 152 28.16 2.67 3.05
C GLN A 152 27.98 3.70 1.92
N ALA A 153 28.82 3.68 0.89
CA ALA A 153 28.68 4.52 -0.29
C ALA A 153 27.37 4.26 -1.03
N ALA A 154 26.98 2.98 -1.23
CA ALA A 154 25.71 2.62 -1.84
C ALA A 154 24.49 3.17 -1.06
N ARG A 155 24.51 3.08 0.29
CA ARG A 155 23.48 3.70 1.14
C ARG A 155 23.37 5.20 0.93
N LEU A 156 24.50 5.90 0.80
CA LEU A 156 24.54 7.34 0.59
C LEU A 156 24.05 7.73 -0.81
N TRP A 157 24.43 6.96 -1.85
CA TRP A 157 23.92 7.16 -3.21
C TRP A 157 22.40 6.95 -3.30
N SER A 158 21.86 5.94 -2.61
CA SER A 158 20.40 5.76 -2.54
C SER A 158 19.70 6.92 -1.81
N ARG A 159 20.28 7.46 -0.72
CA ARG A 159 19.77 8.70 -0.08
C ARG A 159 19.87 9.93 -0.99
N LEU A 160 20.82 9.94 -1.92
CA LEU A 160 20.93 10.93 -2.99
C LEU A 160 19.94 10.67 -4.16
N GLY A 161 19.13 9.62 -4.09
CA GLY A 161 18.15 9.25 -5.11
C GLY A 161 18.77 8.62 -6.37
N ASP A 162 20.05 8.26 -6.33
CA ASP A 162 20.76 7.60 -7.43
C ASP A 162 20.89 6.10 -7.13
N ASP A 163 19.76 5.39 -7.24
CA ASP A 163 19.68 3.96 -6.97
C ASP A 163 20.44 3.13 -8.03
N ASP A 164 20.72 3.70 -9.21
CA ASP A 164 21.53 3.05 -10.24
C ASP A 164 22.99 2.91 -9.80
N ARG A 165 23.59 4.01 -9.31
CA ARG A 165 24.94 3.96 -8.71
C ARG A 165 24.96 3.10 -7.46
N ALA A 166 23.95 3.20 -6.60
CA ALA A 166 23.86 2.37 -5.41
C ALA A 166 23.89 0.87 -5.77
N ARG A 167 23.10 0.45 -6.77
CA ARG A 167 23.09 -0.95 -7.25
C ARG A 167 24.38 -1.36 -7.94
N ALA A 168 25.05 -0.46 -8.64
CA ALA A 168 26.36 -0.76 -9.23
C ALA A 168 27.39 -1.07 -8.13
N LEU A 169 27.45 -0.25 -7.09
CA LEU A 169 28.35 -0.45 -5.95
C LEU A 169 28.00 -1.71 -5.15
N VAL A 170 26.71 -1.99 -4.96
CA VAL A 170 26.27 -3.24 -4.32
C VAL A 170 26.73 -4.47 -5.10
N ARG A 171 26.56 -4.46 -6.43
CA ARG A 171 27.04 -5.55 -7.30
C ARG A 171 28.56 -5.71 -7.24
N GLN A 172 29.30 -4.60 -7.23
CA GLN A 172 30.75 -4.60 -7.09
C GLN A 172 31.17 -5.21 -5.74
N GLY A 173 30.55 -4.78 -4.64
CA GLY A 173 30.85 -5.30 -3.32
C GLY A 173 30.53 -6.78 -3.17
N LEU A 174 29.39 -7.24 -3.71
CA LEU A 174 29.00 -8.66 -3.69
C LEU A 174 29.89 -9.53 -4.59
N ALA A 175 30.54 -8.96 -5.60
CA ALA A 175 31.52 -9.69 -6.40
C ALA A 175 32.80 -10.00 -5.59
N VAL A 176 33.17 -9.11 -4.67
CA VAL A 176 34.33 -9.28 -3.78
C VAL A 176 33.97 -10.12 -2.55
N ALA A 177 32.84 -9.83 -1.91
CA ALA A 177 32.36 -10.48 -0.70
C ALA A 177 30.88 -10.91 -0.86
N PRO A 178 30.62 -12.10 -1.44
CA PRO A 178 29.26 -12.58 -1.74
C PRO A 178 28.35 -12.74 -0.51
N GLU A 179 28.93 -12.97 0.67
CA GLU A 179 28.20 -13.20 1.93
C GLU A 179 28.16 -11.95 2.83
N HIS A 180 28.57 -10.79 2.31
CA HIS A 180 28.57 -9.56 3.09
C HIS A 180 27.13 -9.09 3.41
N GLU A 181 26.75 -9.22 4.68
CA GLU A 181 25.39 -9.03 5.18
C GLU A 181 24.75 -7.69 4.75
N ASP A 182 25.44 -6.57 4.96
CA ASP A 182 24.95 -5.24 4.59
C ASP A 182 24.72 -5.10 3.07
N LEU A 183 25.56 -5.74 2.25
CA LEU A 183 25.46 -5.64 0.79
C LEU A 183 24.30 -6.51 0.28
N LEU A 184 24.11 -7.70 0.87
CA LEU A 184 22.94 -8.54 0.61
C LEU A 184 21.64 -7.83 1.01
N TYR A 185 21.65 -7.13 2.15
CA TYR A 185 20.52 -6.32 2.59
C TYR A 185 20.22 -5.17 1.61
N LEU A 186 21.24 -4.45 1.16
CA LEU A 186 21.07 -3.35 0.20
C LEU A 186 20.63 -3.85 -1.18
N ASP A 187 21.11 -5.00 -1.64
CA ASP A 187 20.64 -5.62 -2.88
C ASP A 187 19.14 -5.94 -2.80
N ALA A 188 18.70 -6.51 -1.68
CA ALA A 188 17.29 -6.80 -1.42
C ALA A 188 16.43 -5.52 -1.35
N ALA A 189 16.94 -4.48 -0.70
CA ALA A 189 16.25 -3.20 -0.54
C ALA A 189 16.14 -2.40 -1.85
N LEU A 190 17.16 -2.48 -2.72
CA LEU A 190 17.22 -1.78 -4.01
C LEU A 190 16.65 -2.61 -5.17
N ALA A 191 16.15 -3.81 -4.91
CA ALA A 191 15.56 -4.65 -5.94
C ALA A 191 14.30 -4.01 -6.55
N LEU A 192 14.19 -4.04 -7.89
CA LEU A 192 13.08 -3.38 -8.61
C LEU A 192 11.72 -4.08 -8.49
N ASP A 193 11.69 -5.32 -8.00
CA ASP A 193 10.44 -6.04 -7.80
C ASP A 193 10.40 -6.75 -6.45
N ALA A 194 9.18 -6.85 -5.89
CA ALA A 194 8.94 -7.41 -4.57
C ALA A 194 9.35 -8.88 -4.46
N GLY A 195 9.39 -9.63 -5.57
CA GLY A 195 9.84 -11.01 -5.57
C GLY A 195 11.34 -11.08 -5.31
N ARG A 196 12.13 -10.34 -6.10
CA ARG A 196 13.58 -10.24 -5.90
C ARG A 196 13.93 -9.68 -4.51
N SER A 197 13.22 -8.67 -4.02
CA SER A 197 13.39 -8.20 -2.64
C SER A 197 13.15 -9.30 -1.62
N ALA A 198 12.06 -10.08 -1.76
CA ALA A 198 11.75 -11.17 -0.84
C ALA A 198 12.81 -12.27 -0.87
N LYS A 199 13.32 -12.62 -2.06
CA LYS A 199 14.45 -13.53 -2.22
C LYS A 199 15.71 -12.99 -1.53
N GLY A 200 16.05 -11.72 -1.77
CA GLY A 200 17.21 -11.06 -1.17
C GLY A 200 17.16 -11.07 0.36
N TYR A 201 16.04 -10.64 0.96
CA TYR A 201 15.88 -10.69 2.42
C TYR A 201 15.94 -12.12 2.98
N SER A 202 15.43 -13.11 2.24
CA SER A 202 15.59 -14.51 2.64
C SER A 202 17.05 -14.98 2.62
N GLY A 203 17.87 -14.45 1.72
CA GLY A 203 19.33 -14.69 1.68
C GLY A 203 20.07 -14.02 2.84
N VAL A 204 19.67 -12.78 3.21
CA VAL A 204 20.20 -12.11 4.41
C VAL A 204 19.93 -12.95 5.65
N LEU A 205 18.70 -13.42 5.82
CA LEU A 205 18.31 -14.25 6.97
C LEU A 205 18.94 -15.66 6.96
N ALA A 206 19.39 -16.14 5.81
CA ALA A 206 20.17 -17.38 5.74
C ALA A 206 21.58 -17.20 6.29
N THR A 207 22.14 -15.99 6.17
CA THR A 207 23.46 -15.63 6.69
C THR A 207 23.38 -15.21 8.16
N ASN A 208 22.42 -14.32 8.48
CA ASN A 208 22.14 -13.84 9.83
C ASN A 208 20.64 -13.98 10.15
N PRO A 209 20.22 -15.06 10.83
CA PRO A 209 18.83 -15.29 11.21
C PRO A 209 18.23 -14.23 12.13
N GLU A 210 19.06 -13.49 12.87
CA GLU A 210 18.64 -12.47 13.84
C GLU A 210 18.58 -11.06 13.24
N HIS A 211 18.84 -10.91 11.93
CA HIS A 211 18.80 -9.61 11.26
C HIS A 211 17.37 -9.04 11.25
N ALA A 212 17.08 -8.16 12.20
CA ALA A 212 15.74 -7.71 12.53
C ALA A 212 15.05 -6.91 11.41
N GLU A 213 15.79 -6.15 10.61
CA GLU A 213 15.21 -5.30 9.54
C GLU A 213 14.79 -6.14 8.33
N ALA A 214 15.68 -6.95 7.75
CA ALA A 214 15.35 -7.94 6.72
C ALA A 214 14.21 -8.87 7.15
N GLY A 215 14.20 -9.36 8.40
CA GLY A 215 13.11 -10.17 8.95
C GLY A 215 11.77 -9.43 8.94
N TYR A 216 11.77 -8.17 9.40
CA TYR A 216 10.59 -7.32 9.40
C TYR A 216 10.06 -7.02 8.00
N LEU A 217 10.93 -6.64 7.07
CA LEU A 217 10.57 -6.30 5.69
C LEU A 217 10.07 -7.52 4.92
N LEU A 218 10.72 -8.68 5.09
CA LEU A 218 10.24 -9.94 4.50
C LEU A 218 8.87 -10.34 5.06
N HIS A 219 8.68 -10.23 6.39
CA HIS A 219 7.39 -10.47 7.04
C HIS A 219 6.30 -9.60 6.44
N LEU A 220 6.52 -8.29 6.37
CA LEU A 220 5.55 -7.35 5.82
C LEU A 220 5.26 -7.63 4.34
N GLY A 221 6.30 -7.91 3.55
CA GLY A 221 6.17 -8.22 2.12
C GLY A 221 5.33 -9.48 1.86
N VAL A 222 5.60 -10.57 2.59
CA VAL A 222 4.82 -11.82 2.50
C VAL A 222 3.38 -11.58 2.92
N TRP A 223 3.16 -10.92 4.05
CA TRP A 223 1.81 -10.65 4.56
C TRP A 223 1.01 -9.76 3.62
N GLN A 224 1.63 -8.77 2.99
CA GLN A 224 0.96 -7.93 2.00
C GLN A 224 0.45 -8.76 0.82
N GLN A 225 1.20 -9.76 0.35
CA GLN A 225 0.74 -10.64 -0.72
C GLN A 225 -0.37 -11.60 -0.26
N VAL A 226 -0.26 -12.17 0.95
CA VAL A 226 -1.30 -13.02 1.53
C VAL A 226 -2.62 -12.26 1.69
N LEU A 227 -2.57 -11.02 2.19
CA LEU A 227 -3.74 -10.16 2.32
C LEU A 227 -4.35 -9.83 0.96
N ARG A 228 -3.53 -9.50 -0.06
CA ARG A 228 -4.03 -9.27 -1.42
C ARG A 228 -4.82 -10.47 -1.96
N LEU A 229 -4.37 -11.71 -1.73
CA LEU A 229 -5.10 -12.89 -2.21
C LEU A 229 -6.49 -13.07 -1.60
N VAL A 230 -6.66 -12.63 -0.35
CA VAL A 230 -7.92 -12.79 0.41
C VAL A 230 -8.87 -11.64 0.11
N GLU A 231 -8.34 -10.42 -0.05
CA GLU A 231 -9.15 -9.22 -0.29
C GLU A 231 -9.66 -9.12 -1.73
N MET A 232 -8.97 -9.71 -2.69
CA MET A 232 -9.36 -9.62 -4.10
C MET A 232 -10.71 -10.29 -4.40
N PRO A 233 -11.01 -11.50 -3.89
CA PRO A 233 -12.36 -12.05 -3.97
C PRO A 233 -13.44 -11.12 -3.43
N VAL A 234 -13.20 -10.40 -2.34
CA VAL A 234 -14.18 -9.44 -1.78
C VAL A 234 -14.50 -8.33 -2.78
N LEU A 235 -13.47 -7.76 -3.41
CA LEU A 235 -13.62 -6.73 -4.44
C LEU A 235 -14.37 -7.24 -5.67
N LEU A 236 -14.02 -8.44 -6.14
CA LEU A 236 -14.59 -9.01 -7.36
C LEU A 236 -16.03 -9.48 -7.15
N ILE A 237 -16.34 -10.11 -6.01
CA ILE A 237 -17.71 -10.46 -5.65
C ILE A 237 -18.54 -9.19 -5.45
N GLY A 238 -17.99 -8.15 -4.84
CA GLY A 238 -18.66 -6.86 -4.72
C GLY A 238 -18.96 -6.22 -6.07
N ALA A 239 -18.01 -6.26 -7.02
CA ALA A 239 -18.21 -5.78 -8.38
C ALA A 239 -19.27 -6.61 -9.12
N VAL A 240 -19.24 -7.94 -9.01
CA VAL A 240 -20.26 -8.83 -9.58
C VAL A 240 -21.63 -8.53 -8.99
N ALA A 241 -21.74 -8.38 -7.66
CA ALA A 241 -23.00 -8.05 -6.99
C ALA A 241 -23.55 -6.71 -7.48
N LEU A 242 -22.69 -5.69 -7.62
CA LEU A 242 -23.06 -4.39 -8.16
C LEU A 242 -23.55 -4.52 -9.62
N VAL A 243 -22.85 -5.27 -10.47
CA VAL A 243 -23.29 -5.52 -11.84
C VAL A 243 -24.64 -6.23 -11.87
N VAL A 244 -24.85 -7.26 -11.05
CA VAL A 244 -26.15 -7.95 -10.94
C VAL A 244 -27.24 -6.98 -10.48
N THR A 245 -26.95 -6.10 -9.52
CA THR A 245 -27.89 -5.07 -9.07
C THR A 245 -28.34 -4.20 -10.23
N PHE A 246 -27.44 -3.72 -11.10
CA PHE A 246 -27.76 -2.68 -12.10
C PHE A 246 -27.95 -3.14 -13.55
N SER A 247 -27.42 -4.31 -13.94
CA SER A 247 -27.38 -4.75 -15.35
C SER A 247 -28.38 -5.87 -15.70
N MET A 248 -29.11 -6.41 -14.71
CA MET A 248 -30.13 -7.43 -14.93
C MET A 248 -31.57 -6.88 -14.94
N GLY A 249 -31.75 -5.58 -15.12
CA GLY A 249 -33.00 -5.03 -15.68
C GLY A 249 -33.02 -5.23 -17.20
N ASP A 250 -34.19 -5.50 -17.78
CA ASP A 250 -34.44 -6.07 -19.13
C ASP A 250 -33.74 -5.40 -20.34
N ALA A 251 -33.03 -4.28 -20.16
CA ALA A 251 -32.46 -3.45 -21.22
C ALA A 251 -30.95 -3.62 -21.50
N TYR A 252 -30.16 -4.34 -20.69
CA TYR A 252 -28.67 -4.22 -20.72
C TYR A 252 -27.86 -5.53 -20.85
N VAL A 253 -28.24 -6.42 -21.78
CA VAL A 253 -27.54 -7.70 -22.02
C VAL A 253 -26.12 -7.54 -22.62
N GLY A 254 -25.79 -6.38 -23.23
CA GLY A 254 -24.52 -6.16 -23.92
C GLY A 254 -23.29 -5.88 -23.04
N SER A 255 -23.46 -5.49 -21.77
CA SER A 255 -22.35 -5.06 -20.91
C SER A 255 -21.73 -6.17 -20.04
N VAL A 256 -22.44 -7.29 -19.86
CA VAL A 256 -21.99 -8.45 -19.05
C VAL A 256 -20.66 -9.06 -19.56
N PRO A 257 -20.42 -9.22 -20.88
CA PRO A 257 -19.14 -9.68 -21.41
C PRO A 257 -17.97 -8.76 -21.05
N VAL A 258 -18.18 -7.44 -21.05
CA VAL A 258 -17.15 -6.45 -20.77
C VAL A 258 -16.72 -6.55 -19.31
N TRP A 259 -17.66 -6.65 -18.37
CA TRP A 259 -17.35 -6.80 -16.95
C TRP A 259 -16.65 -8.13 -16.63
N GLY A 260 -17.03 -9.22 -17.30
CA GLY A 260 -16.31 -10.49 -17.20
C GLY A 260 -14.84 -10.36 -17.62
N ILE A 261 -14.56 -9.64 -18.71
CA ILE A 261 -13.19 -9.35 -19.17
C ILE A 261 -12.44 -8.48 -18.16
N VAL A 262 -13.08 -7.43 -17.60
CA VAL A 262 -12.46 -6.58 -16.57
C VAL A 262 -12.06 -7.41 -15.35
N VAL A 263 -12.95 -8.27 -14.85
CA VAL A 263 -12.63 -9.16 -13.73
C VAL A 263 -11.48 -10.08 -14.10
N LEU A 264 -11.55 -10.80 -15.23
CA LEU A 264 -10.49 -11.72 -15.65
C LEU A 264 -9.14 -11.02 -15.80
N LEU A 265 -9.08 -9.86 -16.47
CA LEU A 265 -7.86 -9.07 -16.62
C LEU A 265 -7.31 -8.64 -15.26
N TRP A 266 -8.17 -8.18 -14.35
CA TRP A 266 -7.78 -7.79 -13.00
C TRP A 266 -7.21 -8.97 -12.20
N THR A 267 -7.83 -10.15 -12.32
CA THR A 267 -7.35 -11.38 -11.65
C THR A 267 -5.99 -11.81 -12.20
N PHE A 268 -5.79 -11.71 -13.51
CA PHE A 268 -4.52 -12.00 -14.17
C PHE A 268 -3.41 -11.05 -13.70
N VAL A 269 -3.67 -9.73 -13.73
CA VAL A 269 -2.73 -8.71 -13.25
C VAL A 269 -2.37 -8.94 -11.77
N THR A 270 -3.35 -9.32 -10.95
CA THR A 270 -3.13 -9.67 -9.54
C THR A 270 -2.23 -10.89 -9.41
N ALA A 271 -2.50 -11.97 -10.15
CA ALA A 271 -1.68 -13.18 -10.14
C ALA A 271 -0.24 -12.89 -10.56
N VAL A 272 -0.03 -12.10 -11.62
CA VAL A 272 1.30 -11.69 -12.11
C VAL A 272 2.07 -10.90 -11.02
N ARG A 273 1.38 -10.14 -10.17
CA ARG A 273 2.03 -9.39 -9.08
C ARG A 273 2.32 -10.23 -7.83
N VAL A 274 1.44 -11.17 -7.49
CA VAL A 274 1.51 -11.93 -6.24
C VAL A 274 2.37 -13.18 -6.38
N LEU A 275 2.21 -13.92 -7.47
CA LEU A 275 2.80 -15.25 -7.63
C LEU A 275 4.34 -15.22 -7.60
N PRO A 276 5.04 -14.27 -8.27
CA PRO A 276 6.50 -14.23 -8.22
C PRO A 276 7.06 -14.08 -6.80
N VAL A 277 6.37 -13.32 -5.94
CA VAL A 277 6.79 -13.13 -4.54
C VAL A 277 6.63 -14.41 -3.75
N LEU A 278 5.45 -15.05 -3.83
CA LEU A 278 5.17 -16.28 -3.08
C LEU A 278 6.04 -17.46 -3.54
N LEU A 279 6.44 -17.50 -4.81
CA LEU A 279 7.34 -18.51 -5.35
C LEU A 279 8.80 -18.31 -4.93
N GLN A 280 9.22 -17.06 -4.71
CA GLN A 280 10.60 -16.71 -4.31
C GLN A 280 10.85 -16.84 -2.80
N VAL A 281 9.79 -16.93 -2.00
CA VAL A 281 9.88 -17.10 -0.54
C VAL A 281 10.03 -18.58 -0.17
N PRO A 282 10.89 -18.95 0.81
CA PRO A 282 11.00 -20.33 1.27
C PRO A 282 9.65 -20.92 1.73
N ARG A 283 9.29 -22.09 1.21
CA ARG A 283 8.00 -22.75 1.50
C ARG A 283 7.78 -23.01 3.00
N GLY A 284 8.85 -23.27 3.75
CA GLY A 284 8.81 -23.43 5.21
C GLY A 284 8.34 -22.18 5.93
N LEU A 285 8.82 -21.00 5.49
CA LEU A 285 8.40 -19.71 6.03
C LEU A 285 6.92 -19.46 5.75
N LEU A 286 6.48 -19.64 4.49
CA LEU A 286 5.08 -19.44 4.12
C LEU A 286 4.13 -20.38 4.89
N ARG A 287 4.50 -21.65 5.04
CA ARG A 287 3.74 -22.62 5.85
C ARG A 287 3.65 -22.20 7.31
N ARG A 288 4.75 -21.72 7.90
CA ARG A 288 4.78 -21.23 9.27
C ARG A 288 3.88 -20.01 9.44
N THR A 289 3.98 -19.04 8.54
CA THR A 289 3.14 -17.82 8.53
C THR A 289 1.65 -18.17 8.48
N LEU A 290 1.23 -19.06 7.57
CA LEU A 290 -0.17 -19.43 7.43
C LEU A 290 -0.69 -20.31 8.60
N ARG A 291 0.16 -21.17 9.19
CA ARG A 291 -0.22 -22.04 10.32
C ARG A 291 -0.29 -21.31 11.66
N GLN A 292 0.50 -20.24 11.84
CA GLN A 292 0.49 -19.42 13.05
C GLN A 292 -0.69 -18.44 13.09
N THR A 293 -1.60 -18.51 12.13
CA THR A 293 -2.87 -17.77 12.18
C THR A 293 -3.87 -18.46 13.09
N PRO A 294 -4.82 -17.72 13.69
CA PRO A 294 -5.91 -18.32 14.47
C PRO A 294 -6.76 -19.32 13.66
N LEU A 295 -6.69 -19.27 12.32
CA LEU A 295 -7.43 -20.15 11.42
C LEU A 295 -6.76 -21.53 11.20
N ARG A 296 -5.56 -21.78 11.74
CA ARG A 296 -4.84 -23.09 11.76
C ARG A 296 -4.86 -23.86 10.41
N GLY A 297 -4.77 -23.15 9.28
CA GLY A 297 -4.79 -23.75 7.92
C GLY A 297 -6.09 -23.49 7.13
N GLY A 298 -7.16 -23.05 7.78
CA GLY A 298 -8.41 -22.65 7.13
C GLY A 298 -8.27 -21.45 6.19
N THR A 299 -7.19 -20.68 6.29
CA THR A 299 -6.90 -19.55 5.39
C THR A 299 -6.83 -19.96 3.92
N VAL A 300 -6.17 -21.09 3.62
CA VAL A 300 -6.04 -21.56 2.22
C VAL A 300 -7.41 -21.96 1.67
N VAL A 301 -8.21 -22.64 2.49
CA VAL A 301 -9.57 -23.05 2.14
C VAL A 301 -10.45 -21.82 1.93
N ALA A 302 -10.39 -20.82 2.82
CA ALA A 302 -11.17 -19.60 2.70
C ALA A 302 -10.82 -18.78 1.45
N VAL A 303 -9.53 -18.70 1.09
CA VAL A 303 -9.08 -18.07 -0.16
C VAL A 303 -9.63 -18.86 -1.37
N ALA A 304 -9.49 -20.18 -1.36
CA ALA A 304 -10.00 -21.03 -2.44
C ALA A 304 -11.52 -20.89 -2.61
N LEU A 305 -12.28 -20.87 -1.51
CA LEU A 305 -13.72 -20.65 -1.52
C LEU A 305 -14.10 -19.26 -2.04
N GLY A 306 -13.36 -18.22 -1.66
CA GLY A 306 -13.56 -16.87 -2.18
C GLY A 306 -13.39 -16.82 -3.70
N TRP A 307 -12.31 -17.38 -4.21
CA TRP A 307 -12.03 -17.44 -5.65
C TRP A 307 -13.01 -18.34 -6.40
N ALA A 308 -13.40 -19.48 -5.83
CA ALA A 308 -14.46 -20.32 -6.39
C ALA A 308 -15.79 -19.56 -6.47
N GLY A 309 -16.12 -18.74 -5.46
CA GLY A 309 -17.29 -17.86 -5.47
C GLY A 309 -17.24 -16.83 -6.59
N VAL A 310 -16.08 -16.20 -6.84
CA VAL A 310 -15.90 -15.28 -7.99
C VAL A 310 -16.16 -15.98 -9.32
N VAL A 311 -15.54 -17.15 -9.53
CA VAL A 311 -15.69 -17.92 -10.78
C VAL A 311 -17.13 -18.39 -10.97
N ALA A 312 -17.76 -18.89 -9.91
CA ALA A 312 -19.17 -19.31 -9.94
C ALA A 312 -20.09 -18.12 -10.24
N GLY A 313 -19.86 -16.96 -9.63
CA GLY A 313 -20.63 -15.74 -9.89
C GLY A 313 -20.49 -15.27 -11.34
N LEU A 314 -19.28 -15.28 -11.91
CA LEU A 314 -19.04 -14.96 -13.32
C LEU A 314 -19.67 -15.96 -14.29
N ALA A 315 -19.53 -17.26 -14.02
CA ALA A 315 -20.14 -18.30 -14.85
C ALA A 315 -21.67 -18.18 -14.84
N LEU A 316 -22.24 -17.86 -13.68
CA LEU A 316 -23.67 -17.65 -13.54
C LEU A 316 -24.18 -16.47 -14.38
N LEU A 317 -23.50 -15.31 -14.30
CA LEU A 317 -23.80 -14.13 -15.11
C LEU A 317 -23.90 -14.44 -16.61
N TYR A 318 -23.18 -15.45 -17.08
CA TYR A 318 -23.14 -15.84 -18.48
C TYR A 318 -24.14 -16.93 -18.87
N VAL A 319 -24.47 -17.85 -17.95
CA VAL A 319 -25.13 -19.13 -18.29
C VAL A 319 -26.54 -19.24 -17.71
N VAL A 320 -26.78 -18.75 -16.50
CA VAL A 320 -28.01 -19.06 -15.77
C VAL A 320 -28.94 -17.85 -15.77
N ARG A 321 -30.11 -18.04 -16.39
CA ARG A 321 -31.21 -17.06 -16.41
C ARG A 321 -32.40 -17.49 -15.55
N ASP A 322 -32.26 -18.54 -14.74
CA ASP A 322 -33.32 -18.96 -13.83
C ASP A 322 -33.35 -18.06 -12.59
N ALA A 323 -34.51 -17.46 -12.28
CA ALA A 323 -34.63 -16.48 -11.20
C ALA A 323 -34.35 -17.07 -9.81
N VAL A 324 -34.78 -18.31 -9.58
CA VAL A 324 -34.55 -19.05 -8.32
C VAL A 324 -33.07 -19.36 -8.16
N ALA A 325 -32.41 -19.77 -9.24
CA ALA A 325 -30.98 -20.02 -9.24
C ALA A 325 -30.17 -18.75 -8.96
N VAL A 326 -30.55 -17.60 -9.53
CA VAL A 326 -29.91 -16.31 -9.25
C VAL A 326 -30.04 -15.93 -7.78
N ARG A 327 -31.22 -16.10 -7.17
CA ARG A 327 -31.45 -15.81 -5.75
C ARG A 327 -30.54 -16.63 -4.84
N TRP A 328 -30.48 -17.95 -5.04
CA TRP A 328 -29.59 -18.80 -4.25
C TRP A 328 -28.12 -18.46 -4.43
N VAL A 329 -27.72 -17.98 -5.61
CA VAL A 329 -26.35 -17.52 -5.82
C VAL A 329 -26.07 -16.22 -5.07
N LEU A 330 -27.02 -15.27 -5.03
CA LEU A 330 -26.89 -14.08 -4.18
C LEU A 330 -26.69 -14.45 -2.70
N VAL A 331 -27.42 -15.45 -2.21
CA VAL A 331 -27.24 -16.00 -0.86
C VAL A 331 -25.83 -16.59 -0.69
N VAL A 332 -25.38 -17.43 -1.62
CA VAL A 332 -24.04 -18.03 -1.58
C VAL A 332 -22.94 -16.96 -1.63
N LEU A 333 -23.05 -15.96 -2.50
CA LEU A 333 -22.11 -14.86 -2.60
C LEU A 333 -22.06 -14.04 -1.30
N GLY A 334 -23.22 -13.78 -0.69
CA GLY A 334 -23.33 -13.14 0.62
C GLY A 334 -22.59 -13.92 1.72
N VAL A 335 -22.78 -15.25 1.79
CA VAL A 335 -22.07 -16.12 2.74
C VAL A 335 -20.57 -16.11 2.48
N VAL A 336 -20.14 -16.24 1.21
CA VAL A 336 -18.72 -16.20 0.83
C VAL A 336 -18.09 -14.85 1.19
N LEU A 337 -18.79 -13.73 1.01
CA LEU A 337 -18.35 -12.39 1.42
C LEU A 337 -18.12 -12.30 2.93
N VAL A 338 -19.02 -12.86 3.75
CA VAL A 338 -18.84 -12.89 5.21
C VAL A 338 -17.62 -13.72 5.59
N VAL A 339 -17.46 -14.91 5.01
CA VAL A 339 -16.27 -15.77 5.26
C VAL A 339 -14.99 -15.04 4.85
N ALA A 340 -14.97 -14.40 3.68
CA ALA A 340 -13.82 -13.65 3.19
C ALA A 340 -13.52 -12.41 4.06
N CYS A 341 -14.56 -11.70 4.53
CA CYS A 341 -14.44 -10.57 5.45
C CYS A 341 -13.82 -10.99 6.79
N VAL A 342 -14.35 -12.03 7.43
CA VAL A 342 -13.84 -12.56 8.70
C VAL A 342 -12.40 -13.06 8.52
N THR A 343 -12.12 -13.77 7.43
CA THR A 343 -10.77 -14.23 7.09
C THR A 343 -9.82 -13.05 6.91
N SER A 344 -10.21 -12.03 6.14
CA SER A 344 -9.38 -10.84 5.94
C SER A 344 -9.11 -10.08 7.24
N ALA A 345 -10.15 -9.87 8.06
CA ALA A 345 -10.03 -9.18 9.35
C ALA A 345 -9.11 -9.94 10.34
N THR A 346 -9.25 -11.26 10.41
CA THR A 346 -8.38 -12.11 11.25
C THR A 346 -6.94 -12.10 10.76
N LEU A 347 -6.69 -12.08 9.45
CA LEU A 347 -5.34 -11.98 8.89
C LEU A 347 -4.69 -10.61 9.13
N HIS A 348 -5.43 -9.51 9.04
CA HIS A 348 -4.92 -8.18 9.41
C HIS A 348 -4.46 -8.13 10.87
N ALA A 349 -5.25 -8.74 11.76
CA ALA A 349 -4.88 -8.87 13.17
C ALA A 349 -3.65 -9.77 13.35
N ALA A 350 -3.63 -10.93 12.69
CA ALA A 350 -2.53 -11.90 12.77
C ALA A 350 -1.19 -11.33 12.29
N MET A 351 -1.18 -10.57 11.20
CA MET A 351 0.03 -9.89 10.69
C MET A 351 0.73 -9.05 11.77
N LEU A 352 -0.05 -8.28 12.54
CA LEU A 352 0.45 -7.37 13.57
C LEU A 352 0.86 -8.11 14.84
N VAL A 353 0.04 -9.08 15.27
CA VAL A 353 0.33 -9.88 16.46
C VAL A 353 1.57 -10.73 16.25
N GLN A 354 1.67 -11.43 15.12
CA GLN A 354 2.84 -12.24 14.79
C GLN A 354 4.09 -11.37 14.61
N GLY A 355 3.98 -10.18 13.99
CA GLY A 355 5.11 -9.26 13.88
C GLY A 355 5.64 -8.79 15.24
N ARG A 356 4.75 -8.62 16.23
CA ARG A 356 5.15 -8.35 17.62
C ARG A 356 5.83 -9.57 18.26
N ASP A 357 5.23 -10.75 18.11
CA ASP A 357 5.72 -11.97 18.76
C ASP A 357 7.08 -12.43 18.19
N LEU A 358 7.36 -12.11 16.92
CA LEU A 358 8.66 -12.32 16.27
C LEU A 358 9.71 -11.23 16.63
N GLY A 359 9.36 -10.26 17.48
CA GLY A 359 10.29 -9.19 17.88
C GLY A 359 10.48 -8.08 16.85
N TYR A 360 9.75 -8.09 15.73
CA TYR A 360 9.85 -7.02 14.71
C TYR A 360 9.18 -5.71 15.12
N LEU A 361 8.40 -5.71 16.21
CA LEU A 361 7.83 -4.52 16.83
C LEU A 361 8.32 -4.41 18.29
N PRO A 362 9.63 -4.13 18.52
CA PRO A 362 10.18 -4.05 19.86
C PRO A 362 9.63 -2.82 20.62
N PRO A 363 9.66 -2.80 21.96
CA PRO A 363 9.42 -1.57 22.71
C PRO A 363 10.48 -0.50 22.39
N GLY A 364 10.16 0.78 22.62
CA GLY A 364 11.07 1.92 22.35
C GLY A 364 10.80 2.65 21.04
N ALA A 365 11.72 3.56 20.67
CA ALA A 365 11.54 4.49 19.55
C ALA A 365 11.36 3.78 18.20
N THR A 366 12.16 2.74 17.93
CA THR A 366 12.13 2.00 16.65
C THR A 366 10.80 1.30 16.43
N GLY A 367 10.31 0.55 17.41
CA GLY A 367 9.01 -0.11 17.27
C GLY A 367 7.83 0.87 17.27
N ALA A 368 7.93 1.98 18.01
CA ALA A 368 6.96 3.07 17.94
C ALA A 368 6.89 3.71 16.54
N ALA A 369 8.03 3.90 15.88
CA ALA A 369 8.10 4.39 14.50
C ALA A 369 7.49 3.37 13.52
N ARG A 370 7.88 2.09 13.61
CA ARG A 370 7.33 1.01 12.75
C ARG A 370 5.80 0.89 12.89
N ILE A 371 5.27 0.93 14.12
CA ILE A 371 3.83 0.83 14.33
C ILE A 371 3.08 2.10 13.89
N ALA A 372 3.68 3.27 14.03
CA ALA A 372 3.13 4.51 13.50
C ALA A 372 3.02 4.46 11.96
N ALA A 373 4.06 3.96 11.28
CA ALA A 373 4.06 3.76 9.83
C ALA A 373 2.98 2.78 9.39
N LEU A 374 2.86 1.62 10.05
CA LEU A 374 1.80 0.63 9.77
C LEU A 374 0.40 1.22 9.97
N ARG A 375 0.19 1.99 11.04
CA ARG A 375 -1.08 2.72 11.25
C ARG A 375 -1.33 3.76 10.16
N GLY A 376 -0.31 4.49 9.72
CA GLY A 376 -0.41 5.44 8.61
C GLY A 376 -0.87 4.75 7.33
N ALA A 377 -0.22 3.63 6.98
CA ALA A 377 -0.56 2.84 5.80
C ALA A 377 -2.00 2.30 5.87
N LEU A 378 -2.40 1.72 7.01
CA LEU A 378 -3.75 1.20 7.22
C LEU A 378 -4.82 2.30 7.19
N ARG A 379 -4.55 3.48 7.76
CA ARG A 379 -5.46 4.63 7.67
C ARG A 379 -5.62 5.08 6.23
N GLY A 380 -4.51 5.27 5.52
CA GLY A 380 -4.54 5.64 4.11
C GLY A 380 -5.29 4.62 3.25
N ALA A 381 -5.14 3.32 3.55
CA ALA A 381 -5.93 2.27 2.91
C ALA A 381 -7.42 2.40 3.23
N ALA A 382 -7.79 2.50 4.51
CA ALA A 382 -9.19 2.67 4.93
C ALA A 382 -9.83 3.90 4.27
N THR A 383 -9.15 5.05 4.27
CA THR A 383 -9.63 6.29 3.63
C THR A 383 -9.82 6.11 2.13
N ARG A 384 -8.86 5.53 1.41
CA ARG A 384 -9.02 5.25 -0.03
C ARG A 384 -10.21 4.33 -0.28
N ARG A 385 -10.40 3.29 0.54
CA ARG A 385 -11.52 2.36 0.40
C ARG A 385 -12.87 3.02 0.64
N THR A 386 -12.98 3.86 1.66
CA THR A 386 -14.21 4.62 1.94
C THR A 386 -14.51 5.64 0.84
N VAL A 387 -13.48 6.31 0.28
CA VAL A 387 -13.64 7.23 -0.85
C VAL A 387 -14.14 6.48 -2.09
N VAL A 388 -13.54 5.33 -2.41
CA VAL A 388 -13.98 4.49 -3.54
C VAL A 388 -15.44 4.07 -3.36
N LEU A 389 -15.84 3.62 -2.16
CA LEU A 389 -17.25 3.29 -1.89
C LEU A 389 -18.17 4.49 -2.04
N GLY A 390 -17.74 5.68 -1.58
CA GLY A 390 -18.49 6.92 -1.76
C GLY A 390 -18.70 7.25 -3.23
N ILE A 391 -17.65 7.18 -4.05
CA ILE A 391 -17.73 7.41 -5.50
C ILE A 391 -18.67 6.39 -6.15
N VAL A 392 -18.52 5.10 -5.83
CA VAL A 392 -19.40 4.05 -6.37
C VAL A 392 -20.85 4.32 -5.98
N ALA A 393 -21.13 4.66 -4.72
CA ALA A 393 -22.47 4.99 -4.25
C ALA A 393 -23.06 6.23 -4.95
N THR A 394 -22.24 7.26 -5.20
CA THR A 394 -22.68 8.46 -5.94
C THR A 394 -22.97 8.16 -7.40
N VAL A 395 -22.11 7.39 -8.08
CA VAL A 395 -22.34 6.97 -9.48
C VAL A 395 -23.63 6.14 -9.57
N VAL A 396 -23.80 5.19 -8.64
CA VAL A 396 -25.02 4.40 -8.52
C VAL A 396 -26.25 5.27 -8.33
N ALA A 397 -26.20 6.25 -7.42
CA ALA A 397 -27.32 7.16 -7.18
C ALA A 397 -27.63 8.06 -8.39
N ALA A 398 -26.60 8.48 -9.13
CA ALA A 398 -26.71 9.35 -10.30
C ALA A 398 -27.31 8.63 -11.52
N ILE A 399 -27.11 7.31 -11.65
CA ILE A 399 -27.75 6.49 -12.70
C ILE A 399 -29.27 6.35 -12.44
N GLY A 400 -29.75 6.73 -11.25
CA GLY A 400 -31.17 6.89 -10.93
C GLY A 400 -31.81 5.63 -10.34
N PRO A 401 -32.72 5.74 -9.35
CA PRO A 401 -33.42 4.61 -8.73
C PRO A 401 -34.57 4.03 -9.60
N GLY A 402 -34.61 4.32 -10.90
CA GLY A 402 -35.69 3.89 -11.78
C GLY A 402 -35.53 2.45 -12.27
N ALA A 403 -36.50 1.58 -11.92
CA ALA A 403 -36.89 0.29 -12.54
C ALA A 403 -35.83 -0.79 -12.89
N LEU A 404 -34.53 -0.53 -12.74
CA LEU A 404 -33.44 -1.38 -13.25
C LEU A 404 -32.60 -2.04 -12.14
N ALA A 405 -32.91 -1.79 -10.86
CA ALA A 405 -32.14 -2.29 -9.73
C ALA A 405 -32.85 -3.43 -8.96
N ARG A 406 -32.31 -4.66 -9.03
CA ARG A 406 -32.82 -5.80 -8.23
C ARG A 406 -32.72 -5.52 -6.73
N GLU A 407 -33.86 -5.41 -6.06
CA GLU A 407 -33.90 -5.06 -4.63
C GLU A 407 -33.26 -6.13 -3.75
N ASP A 408 -33.38 -7.40 -4.15
CA ASP A 408 -32.82 -8.56 -3.46
C ASP A 408 -31.27 -8.64 -3.53
N ALA A 409 -30.64 -7.91 -4.45
CA ALA A 409 -29.18 -7.80 -4.53
C ALA A 409 -28.59 -6.70 -3.63
N ARG A 410 -29.40 -5.77 -3.10
CA ARG A 410 -28.93 -4.64 -2.26
C ARG A 410 -28.23 -5.12 -0.98
N SER A 411 -28.71 -6.21 -0.38
CA SER A 411 -28.12 -6.79 0.83
C SER A 411 -26.71 -7.35 0.56
N VAL A 412 -26.49 -7.97 -0.60
CA VAL A 412 -25.16 -8.45 -1.03
C VAL A 412 -24.21 -7.29 -1.29
N ALA A 413 -24.68 -6.21 -1.95
CA ALA A 413 -23.88 -5.00 -2.17
C ALA A 413 -23.50 -4.32 -0.84
N ALA A 414 -24.42 -4.24 0.13
CA ALA A 414 -24.15 -3.72 1.47
C ALA A 414 -23.12 -4.58 2.23
N LEU A 415 -23.23 -5.92 2.14
CA LEU A 415 -22.23 -6.84 2.69
C LEU A 415 -20.86 -6.64 2.06
N ALA A 416 -20.79 -6.45 0.74
CA ALA A 416 -19.54 -6.19 0.04
C ALA A 416 -18.88 -4.88 0.49
N ALA A 417 -19.67 -3.82 0.70
CA ALA A 417 -19.17 -2.54 1.22
C ALA A 417 -18.58 -2.68 2.63
N VAL A 418 -19.27 -3.41 3.52
CA VAL A 418 -18.75 -3.72 4.87
C VAL A 418 -17.48 -4.56 4.77
N ALA A 419 -17.47 -5.62 3.96
CA ALA A 419 -16.35 -6.52 3.77
C ALA A 419 -15.11 -5.81 3.20
N PHE A 420 -15.30 -4.74 2.42
CA PHE A 420 -14.22 -3.96 1.86
C PHE A 420 -13.51 -3.07 2.90
N VAL A 421 -14.24 -2.53 3.88
CA VAL A 421 -13.70 -1.57 4.85
C VAL A 421 -13.30 -2.23 6.17
N LEU A 422 -14.15 -3.11 6.71
CA LEU A 422 -14.01 -3.67 8.06
C LEU A 422 -12.63 -4.26 8.37
N PRO A 423 -11.99 -5.05 7.47
CA PRO A 423 -10.67 -5.63 7.75
C PRO A 423 -9.58 -4.59 8.06
N THR A 424 -9.59 -3.45 7.34
CA THR A 424 -8.60 -2.37 7.57
C THR A 424 -8.84 -1.64 8.88
N VAL A 425 -10.11 -1.49 9.28
CA VAL A 425 -10.49 -0.90 10.58
C VAL A 425 -10.08 -1.82 11.73
N VAL A 426 -10.27 -3.13 11.59
CA VAL A 426 -9.78 -4.13 12.55
C VAL A 426 -8.26 -4.07 12.67
N GLY A 427 -7.53 -4.00 11.55
CA GLY A 427 -6.08 -3.81 11.55
C GLY A 427 -5.65 -2.54 12.30
N LEU A 428 -6.35 -1.41 12.07
CA LEU A 428 -6.09 -0.15 12.80
C LEU A 428 -6.30 -0.28 14.30
N TRP A 429 -7.37 -0.98 14.71
CA TRP A 429 -7.68 -1.22 16.10
C TRP A 429 -6.59 -2.07 16.79
N VAL A 430 -6.14 -3.14 16.15
CA VAL A 430 -5.05 -3.99 16.67
C VAL A 430 -3.74 -3.20 16.77
N ALA A 431 -3.39 -2.44 15.73
CA ALA A 431 -2.18 -1.61 15.74
C ALA A 431 -2.25 -0.51 16.82
N TRP A 432 -3.43 0.07 17.06
CA TRP A 432 -3.63 1.01 18.16
C TRP A 432 -3.41 0.33 19.52
N ARG A 433 -3.93 -0.89 19.73
CA ARG A 433 -3.79 -1.65 20.98
C ARG A 433 -2.33 -2.04 21.26
N ILE A 434 -1.58 -2.46 20.25
CA ILE A 434 -0.16 -2.78 20.40
C ILE A 434 0.63 -1.51 20.75
N ALA A 435 0.38 -0.39 20.08
CA ALA A 435 1.05 0.88 20.36
C ALA A 435 0.75 1.40 21.78
N ALA A 436 -0.48 1.21 22.26
CA ALA A 436 -0.86 1.57 23.63
C ALA A 436 -0.11 0.73 24.68
N ARG A 437 0.04 -0.59 24.44
CA ARG A 437 0.80 -1.49 25.30
C ARG A 437 2.30 -1.17 25.31
N GLN A 438 2.89 -0.90 24.15
CA GLN A 438 4.31 -0.53 24.07
C GLN A 438 4.62 0.74 24.85
N ARG A 439 3.75 1.75 24.77
CA ARG A 439 3.87 2.98 25.57
C ARG A 439 3.79 2.74 27.08
N ALA A 440 2.97 1.79 27.51
CA ALA A 440 2.87 1.43 28.92
C ALA A 440 4.10 0.65 29.43
N ALA A 441 4.82 -0.04 28.53
CA ALA A 441 5.99 -0.86 28.86
C ALA A 441 7.33 -0.13 28.72
N SER A 442 7.38 0.99 27.98
CA SER A 442 8.60 1.79 27.84
C SER A 442 8.83 2.66 29.07
N ASP A 443 10.04 2.59 29.65
CA ASP A 443 10.49 3.42 30.77
C ASP A 443 10.67 4.91 30.43
N ASP A 444 10.56 5.26 29.14
CA ASP A 444 10.56 6.63 28.62
C ASP A 444 9.23 7.32 28.98
N ARG A 445 9.05 7.60 30.29
CA ARG A 445 7.95 8.38 30.86
C ARG A 445 8.12 9.86 30.50
N ARG A 446 8.22 10.19 29.23
CA ARG A 446 7.99 11.59 28.84
C ARG A 446 6.53 11.88 29.16
N PRO A 447 6.21 12.92 29.96
CA PRO A 447 4.84 13.27 30.25
C PRO A 447 4.14 13.54 28.93
N VAL A 448 3.25 12.62 28.54
CA VAL A 448 2.39 12.82 27.37
C VAL A 448 1.50 13.99 27.75
N GLY A 449 1.67 15.13 27.05
CA GLY A 449 0.80 16.28 27.27
C GLY A 449 -0.67 15.84 27.24
N THR A 450 -1.49 16.37 28.15
CA THR A 450 -2.90 15.98 28.34
C THR A 450 -3.66 15.89 27.01
N GLY A 451 -3.43 16.82 26.08
CA GLY A 451 -4.04 16.82 24.75
C GLY A 451 -3.62 15.64 23.84
N ALA A 452 -2.41 15.09 23.98
CA ALA A 452 -2.00 13.90 23.25
C ALA A 452 -2.61 12.61 23.84
N ALA A 453 -2.77 12.54 25.16
CA ALA A 453 -3.46 11.45 25.83
C ALA A 453 -4.96 11.43 25.47
N VAL A 454 -5.62 12.58 25.51
CA VAL A 454 -7.02 12.76 25.10
C VAL A 454 -7.24 12.35 23.63
N ARG A 455 -6.39 12.83 22.71
CA ARG A 455 -6.45 12.42 21.29
C ARG A 455 -6.24 10.91 21.09
N ALA A 456 -5.34 10.30 21.87
CA ALA A 456 -5.11 8.86 21.81
C ALA A 456 -6.34 8.05 22.29
N GLY A 457 -7.00 8.51 23.36
CA GLY A 457 -8.23 7.93 23.91
C GLY A 457 -9.42 8.08 22.96
N LEU A 458 -9.66 9.28 22.44
CA LEU A 458 -10.68 9.56 21.42
C LEU A 458 -10.48 8.69 20.17
N GLY A 459 -9.24 8.58 19.68
CA GLY A 459 -8.94 7.72 18.54
C GLY A 459 -9.22 6.24 18.79
N GLY A 460 -9.06 5.76 20.03
CA GLY A 460 -9.43 4.39 20.42
C GLY A 460 -10.95 4.20 20.46
N ALA A 461 -11.69 5.13 21.06
CA ALA A 461 -13.14 5.11 21.13
C ALA A 461 -13.79 5.12 19.74
N VAL A 462 -13.32 5.99 18.84
CA VAL A 462 -13.78 6.04 17.45
C VAL A 462 -13.59 4.69 16.76
N LEU A 463 -12.41 4.07 16.87
CA LEU A 463 -12.16 2.76 16.25
C LEU A 463 -13.10 1.67 16.79
N VAL A 464 -13.39 1.66 18.10
CA VAL A 464 -14.32 0.70 18.71
C VAL A 464 -15.73 0.91 18.17
N VAL A 465 -16.23 2.15 18.18
CA VAL A 465 -17.57 2.49 17.69
C VAL A 465 -17.70 2.17 16.19
N THR A 466 -16.74 2.58 15.36
CA THR A 466 -16.75 2.28 13.93
C THR A 466 -16.74 0.77 13.65
N THR A 467 -15.94 0.00 14.40
CA THR A 467 -15.91 -1.46 14.25
C THR A 467 -17.26 -2.07 14.63
N ALA A 468 -17.87 -1.63 15.74
CA ALA A 468 -19.18 -2.11 16.18
C ALA A 468 -20.28 -1.78 15.17
N LEU A 469 -20.31 -0.56 14.64
CA LEU A 469 -21.26 -0.15 13.61
C LEU A 469 -21.12 -0.96 12.32
N LEU A 470 -19.89 -1.21 11.85
CA LEU A 470 -19.66 -2.04 10.66
C LEU A 470 -20.08 -3.50 10.88
N VAL A 471 -19.84 -4.06 12.07
CA VAL A 471 -20.29 -5.42 12.42
C VAL A 471 -21.82 -5.49 12.46
N LEU A 472 -22.49 -4.51 13.07
CA LEU A 472 -23.95 -4.43 13.10
C LEU A 472 -24.53 -4.28 11.69
N ALA A 473 -23.97 -3.40 10.86
CA ALA A 473 -24.38 -3.22 9.47
C ALA A 473 -24.19 -4.51 8.65
N GLY A 474 -23.06 -5.20 8.83
CA GLY A 474 -22.82 -6.50 8.21
C GLY A 474 -23.81 -7.58 8.66
N GLY A 475 -24.15 -7.61 9.96
CA GLY A 475 -25.15 -8.53 10.51
C GLY A 475 -26.55 -8.28 9.96
N ALA A 476 -26.95 -7.00 9.87
CA ALA A 476 -28.23 -6.62 9.27
C ALA A 476 -28.31 -6.98 7.79
N ALA A 477 -27.24 -6.71 7.02
CA ALA A 477 -27.17 -7.06 5.61
C ALA A 477 -27.17 -8.58 5.38
N LEU A 478 -26.52 -9.36 6.25
CA LEU A 478 -26.57 -10.82 6.23
C LEU A 478 -27.99 -11.35 6.51
N ALA A 479 -28.69 -10.78 7.49
CA ALA A 479 -30.06 -11.15 7.80
C ALA A 479 -31.05 -10.79 6.68
N ALA A 480 -30.71 -9.77 5.88
CA ALA A 480 -31.49 -9.33 4.72
C ALA A 480 -31.14 -10.08 3.41
N LEU A 481 -30.34 -11.16 3.47
CA LEU A 481 -30.12 -12.00 2.29
C LEU A 481 -31.45 -12.62 1.82
N PRO A 482 -31.68 -12.75 0.50
CA PRO A 482 -32.96 -13.20 -0.06
C PRO A 482 -33.10 -14.73 0.03
N VAL A 483 -33.21 -15.27 1.25
CA VAL A 483 -33.37 -16.72 1.47
C VAL A 483 -34.81 -17.17 1.20
N ALA A 484 -35.80 -16.31 1.47
CA ALA A 484 -37.21 -16.56 1.19
C ALA A 484 -37.56 -16.21 -0.26
N PRO A 485 -38.61 -16.84 -0.85
CA PRO A 485 -39.05 -16.48 -2.18
C PRO A 485 -39.52 -15.03 -2.29
N ASN A 486 -39.30 -14.39 -3.43
CA ASN A 486 -39.69 -13.00 -3.70
C ASN A 486 -40.41 -12.85 -5.06
N GLU A 487 -40.81 -11.63 -5.39
CA GLU A 487 -41.52 -11.29 -6.63
C GLU A 487 -40.78 -11.76 -7.90
N HIS A 488 -39.44 -11.74 -7.89
CA HIS A 488 -38.63 -12.22 -9.01
C HIS A 488 -38.66 -13.75 -9.17
N ASP A 489 -38.92 -14.52 -8.11
CA ASP A 489 -39.11 -15.98 -8.23
C ASP A 489 -40.47 -16.33 -8.86
N ALA A 490 -41.49 -15.50 -8.62
CA ALA A 490 -42.84 -15.70 -9.12
C ALA A 490 -42.95 -15.40 -10.62
N ASP A 491 -42.15 -14.47 -11.12
CA ASP A 491 -42.19 -14.11 -12.53
C ASP A 491 -41.74 -15.24 -13.45
N GLY A 492 -40.82 -16.14 -13.05
CA GLY A 492 -40.45 -17.36 -13.78
C GLY A 492 -40.10 -17.19 -15.28
N ARG A 493 -40.06 -15.95 -15.74
CA ARG A 493 -40.09 -15.53 -17.13
C ARG A 493 -39.01 -14.47 -17.26
N TYR A 494 -37.79 -14.93 -17.47
CA TYR A 494 -37.09 -14.44 -18.66
C TYR A 494 -37.71 -15.10 -19.90
N VAL A 495 -39.04 -15.08 -20.03
CA VAL A 495 -39.63 -15.03 -21.35
C VAL A 495 -39.13 -13.69 -21.80
N GLN A 496 -38.16 -13.69 -22.74
CA GLN A 496 -38.09 -12.57 -23.67
C GLN A 496 -39.54 -12.24 -23.94
N GLU A 497 -40.05 -11.05 -23.56
CA GLU A 497 -41.35 -10.63 -24.05
C GLU A 497 -41.39 -11.10 -25.51
N PRO A 498 -42.33 -11.97 -25.90
CA PRO A 498 -42.34 -12.49 -27.26
C PRO A 498 -42.18 -11.25 -28.11
N LYS A 499 -41.03 -11.14 -28.81
CA LYS A 499 -40.55 -9.90 -29.44
C LYS A 499 -41.80 -9.16 -29.88
N ALA A 500 -42.06 -7.97 -29.31
CA ALA A 500 -43.31 -7.23 -29.48
C ALA A 500 -43.86 -7.54 -30.87
N PRO A 501 -45.07 -8.12 -30.98
CA PRO A 501 -45.53 -8.77 -32.20
C PRO A 501 -45.16 -7.86 -33.37
N ARG A 502 -44.37 -8.42 -34.30
CA ARG A 502 -43.79 -7.72 -35.45
C ARG A 502 -44.80 -6.68 -35.90
N ASP A 503 -44.43 -5.40 -35.84
CA ASP A 503 -45.15 -4.38 -36.58
C ASP A 503 -45.27 -4.95 -38.01
N PRO A 504 -46.47 -5.32 -38.49
CA PRO A 504 -46.61 -6.06 -39.73
C PRO A 504 -46.05 -5.29 -40.92
N ASP A 505 -45.87 -3.98 -40.75
CA ASP A 505 -45.32 -3.04 -41.72
C ASP A 505 -43.81 -2.77 -41.51
N SER A 506 -43.13 -3.46 -40.58
CA SER A 506 -41.68 -3.30 -40.35
C SER A 506 -40.82 -4.31 -41.11
N ASP A 507 -39.83 -3.80 -41.84
CA ASP A 507 -38.90 -4.59 -42.68
C ASP A 507 -37.77 -5.27 -41.88
N VAL A 508 -37.78 -5.16 -40.55
CA VAL A 508 -36.74 -5.71 -39.68
C VAL A 508 -36.73 -7.25 -39.71
N GLN A 509 -35.58 -7.83 -40.06
CA GLN A 509 -35.41 -9.27 -40.24
C GLN A 509 -34.79 -9.96 -39.02
N GLU A 510 -34.97 -11.28 -38.89
CA GLU A 510 -34.35 -12.03 -37.82
C GLU A 510 -32.93 -12.48 -38.19
N CYS A 511 -31.93 -11.89 -37.53
CA CYS A 511 -30.53 -12.15 -37.83
C CYS A 511 -30.07 -13.53 -37.33
N THR A 512 -30.03 -14.49 -38.25
CA THR A 512 -29.55 -15.86 -38.03
C THR A 512 -28.30 -16.14 -38.88
N GLY A 513 -27.54 -17.21 -38.57
CA GLY A 513 -26.36 -17.62 -39.33
C GLY A 513 -25.00 -17.31 -38.67
N ARG A 514 -23.92 -17.32 -39.47
CA ARG A 514 -22.52 -17.15 -39.01
C ARG A 514 -22.29 -15.75 -38.42
N PRO A 515 -21.34 -15.56 -37.49
CA PRO A 515 -21.19 -14.31 -36.75
C PRO A 515 -21.02 -13.05 -37.63
N VAL A 516 -20.31 -13.16 -38.76
CA VAL A 516 -20.10 -12.05 -39.70
C VAL A 516 -21.39 -11.67 -40.44
N THR A 517 -22.16 -12.66 -40.91
CA THR A 517 -23.45 -12.41 -41.58
C THR A 517 -24.51 -11.92 -40.61
N ARG A 518 -24.42 -12.35 -39.34
CA ARG A 518 -25.29 -11.88 -38.27
C ARG A 518 -25.03 -10.41 -37.93
N LEU A 519 -23.77 -9.99 -37.88
CA LEU A 519 -23.41 -8.59 -37.60
C LEU A 519 -23.90 -7.66 -38.72
N ALA A 520 -23.73 -8.06 -39.99
CA ALA A 520 -24.23 -7.30 -41.13
C ALA A 520 -25.76 -7.14 -41.08
N CYS A 521 -26.50 -8.20 -40.76
CA CYS A 521 -27.95 -8.12 -40.56
C CYS A 521 -28.34 -7.22 -39.38
N ILE A 522 -27.59 -7.24 -38.27
CA ILE A 522 -27.88 -6.37 -37.12
C ILE A 522 -27.69 -4.89 -37.50
N GLN A 523 -26.65 -4.58 -38.28
CA GLN A 523 -26.41 -3.22 -38.77
C GLN A 523 -27.52 -2.75 -39.71
N GLU A 524 -27.96 -3.62 -40.63
CA GLU A 524 -29.04 -3.29 -41.56
C GLU A 524 -30.38 -3.09 -40.85
N ASN A 525 -30.72 -3.94 -39.88
CA ASN A 525 -31.90 -3.76 -39.06
C ASN A 525 -31.88 -2.46 -38.24
N ASN A 526 -30.71 -2.01 -37.81
CA ASN A 526 -30.58 -0.73 -37.11
C ASN A 526 -30.81 0.46 -38.05
N ARG A 527 -30.37 0.35 -39.32
CA ARG A 527 -30.67 1.35 -40.36
C ARG A 527 -32.17 1.43 -40.62
N ILE A 528 -32.81 0.29 -40.86
CA ILE A 528 -34.27 0.19 -41.10
C ILE A 528 -35.06 0.80 -39.93
N ARG A 529 -34.67 0.50 -38.68
CA ARG A 529 -35.32 1.10 -37.51
C ARG A 529 -35.16 2.62 -37.42
N GLN A 530 -34.04 3.17 -37.87
CA GLN A 530 -33.87 4.62 -37.90
C GLN A 530 -34.75 5.27 -38.97
N GLU A 531 -34.88 4.63 -40.13
CA GLU A 531 -35.76 5.09 -41.22
C GLU A 531 -37.23 5.01 -40.81
N GLU A 532 -37.69 3.88 -40.28
CA GLU A 532 -39.07 3.75 -39.75
C GLU A 532 -39.35 4.73 -38.59
N MET A 533 -38.35 5.07 -37.78
CA MET A 533 -38.51 6.06 -36.71
C MET A 533 -38.65 7.48 -37.29
N LEU A 534 -37.90 7.81 -38.34
CA LEU A 534 -38.01 9.08 -39.04
C LEU A 534 -39.38 9.21 -39.72
N ASP A 535 -39.86 8.18 -40.40
CA ASP A 535 -41.19 8.16 -41.03
C ASP A 535 -42.30 8.34 -39.99
N ARG A 536 -42.25 7.61 -38.86
CA ARG A 536 -43.22 7.80 -37.76
C ARG A 536 -43.15 9.19 -37.12
N MET A 537 -42.01 9.87 -37.21
CA MET A 537 -41.88 11.26 -36.74
C MET A 537 -42.44 12.27 -37.75
N GLU A 538 -42.42 11.95 -39.04
CA GLU A 538 -42.99 12.78 -40.10
C GLU A 538 -44.52 12.72 -40.11
N ASP A 539 -45.10 11.56 -39.76
CA ASP A 539 -46.55 11.37 -39.59
C ASP A 539 -47.10 11.89 -38.25
N MET A 540 -46.24 12.41 -37.36
CA MET A 540 -46.67 12.97 -36.08
C MET A 540 -47.16 14.40 -36.30
N ASP A 541 -48.48 14.58 -36.30
CA ASP A 541 -49.12 15.89 -36.44
C ASP A 541 -48.82 16.74 -35.19
N VAL A 542 -47.74 17.54 -35.26
CA VAL A 542 -47.32 18.42 -34.17
C VAL A 542 -48.31 19.60 -34.12
N PRO A 543 -49.11 19.76 -33.05
CA PRO A 543 -50.07 20.86 -32.99
C PRO A 543 -49.33 22.20 -33.06
N SER A 544 -49.68 23.03 -34.05
CA SER A 544 -49.17 24.40 -34.12
C SER A 544 -49.65 25.17 -32.90
N ILE A 545 -48.74 25.56 -32.03
CA ILE A 545 -49.04 26.46 -30.91
C ILE A 545 -49.24 27.85 -31.51
N ASP A 546 -50.48 28.31 -31.58
CA ASP A 546 -50.79 29.72 -31.85
C ASP A 546 -50.27 30.56 -30.68
N VAL A 547 -49.13 31.23 -30.90
CA VAL A 547 -48.61 32.20 -29.95
C VAL A 547 -49.41 33.49 -30.14
N PRO A 548 -50.13 34.00 -29.12
CA PRO A 548 -50.88 35.23 -29.27
C PRO A 548 -49.91 36.38 -29.56
N THR A 549 -50.13 37.09 -30.67
CA THR A 549 -49.47 38.38 -30.94
C THR A 549 -49.91 39.37 -29.87
N PHE A 550 -48.98 39.77 -29.01
CA PHE A 550 -49.18 40.87 -28.08
C PHE A 550 -49.04 42.19 -28.85
N ASP A 551 -50.03 43.07 -28.75
CA ASP A 551 -49.91 44.46 -29.19
C ASP A 551 -48.84 45.15 -28.35
N VAL A 552 -47.67 45.35 -28.95
CA VAL A 552 -46.61 46.19 -28.37
C VAL A 552 -47.01 47.64 -28.63
N PRO A 553 -47.15 48.51 -27.61
CA PRO A 553 -47.43 49.91 -27.85
C PRO A 553 -46.30 50.52 -28.68
N THR A 554 -46.67 51.15 -29.80
CA THR A 554 -45.76 51.91 -30.65
C THR A 554 -45.12 53.03 -29.84
N PHE A 555 -43.86 52.85 -29.47
CA PHE A 555 -42.99 53.95 -29.08
C PHE A 555 -42.50 54.65 -30.35
N ASP A 556 -42.70 55.96 -30.44
CA ASP A 556 -42.08 56.79 -31.48
C ASP A 556 -40.56 56.69 -31.33
N VAL A 557 -39.94 55.85 -32.16
CA VAL A 557 -38.49 55.77 -32.31
C VAL A 557 -38.09 56.89 -33.27
N PRO A 558 -37.22 57.84 -32.85
CA PRO A 558 -36.73 58.88 -33.75
C PRO A 558 -35.98 58.28 -34.94
N ASP A 559 -36.12 58.91 -36.09
CA ASP A 559 -35.54 58.55 -37.38
C ASP A 559 -34.07 58.08 -37.27
N LEU A 560 -33.80 56.85 -37.71
CA LEU A 560 -32.51 56.16 -37.61
C LEU A 560 -31.50 56.62 -38.69
N SER A 561 -31.84 57.67 -39.44
CA SER A 561 -30.98 58.26 -40.49
C SER A 561 -29.72 58.96 -39.96
N ASP A 562 -29.62 59.19 -38.64
CA ASP A 562 -28.48 59.86 -37.99
C ASP A 562 -27.54 58.93 -37.16
N LEU A 563 -27.69 57.60 -37.22
CA LEU A 563 -26.79 56.69 -36.51
C LEU A 563 -25.50 56.37 -37.32
N PRO A 564 -24.30 56.51 -36.74
CA PRO A 564 -23.05 56.18 -37.41
C PRO A 564 -22.91 54.66 -37.64
N THR A 565 -22.54 54.28 -38.87
CA THR A 565 -22.30 52.89 -39.29
C THR A 565 -21.29 52.19 -38.40
N LEU A 566 -21.72 51.08 -37.76
CA LEU A 566 -20.84 50.15 -37.05
C LEU A 566 -20.02 49.32 -38.06
N PRO A 567 -18.75 48.97 -37.74
CA PRO A 567 -17.88 48.25 -38.66
C PRO A 567 -18.27 46.77 -38.80
N ASP A 568 -18.17 46.24 -40.03
CA ASP A 568 -18.41 44.85 -40.39
C ASP A 568 -17.53 43.89 -39.58
N VAL A 569 -18.17 43.02 -38.79
CA VAL A 569 -17.50 41.89 -38.14
C VAL A 569 -17.59 40.68 -39.08
N GLN A 570 -16.50 40.39 -39.78
CA GLN A 570 -16.35 39.14 -40.54
C GLN A 570 -16.17 37.95 -39.59
N VAL A 571 -17.13 37.03 -39.57
CA VAL A 571 -16.97 35.70 -38.97
C VAL A 571 -16.31 34.79 -40.02
N PRO A 572 -15.11 34.22 -39.78
CA PRO A 572 -14.47 33.35 -40.75
C PRO A 572 -15.14 31.97 -40.81
N ASP A 573 -15.41 31.50 -42.03
CA ASP A 573 -15.87 30.14 -42.31
C ASP A 573 -14.82 29.10 -41.88
N ALA A 574 -15.16 28.27 -40.89
CA ALA A 574 -14.39 27.09 -40.55
C ALA A 574 -14.91 25.87 -41.34
N PRO A 575 -14.07 25.18 -42.14
CA PRO A 575 -14.50 23.98 -42.84
C PRO A 575 -14.57 22.79 -41.87
N VAL A 576 -15.75 22.19 -41.76
CA VAL A 576 -15.96 20.89 -41.12
C VAL A 576 -15.39 19.82 -42.04
N GLN A 577 -14.20 19.30 -41.72
CA GLN A 577 -13.77 17.98 -42.23
C GLN A 577 -14.06 16.91 -41.18
N PRO A 578 -14.66 15.77 -41.57
CA PRO A 578 -14.82 14.62 -40.70
C PRO A 578 -13.50 13.82 -40.67
N THR A 579 -12.99 13.49 -39.49
CA THR A 579 -11.93 12.51 -39.31
C THR A 579 -12.49 11.12 -38.95
N PRO A 580 -11.83 10.04 -39.40
CA PRO A 580 -12.34 8.66 -39.38
C PRO A 580 -12.42 8.00 -38.01
#